data_AF-A0A7Y1STV7-F1
#
_entry.id   AF-A0A7Y1STV7-F1
#
_cell.length_a   1.000
_cell.length_b   1.000
_cell.length_c   1.000
_cell.angle_alpha   90.00
_cell.angle_beta   90.00
_cell.angle_gamma   90.00
#
_symmetry.space_group_name_H-M   'P 1'
#
loop_
_entity.id
_entity.type
_entity.pdbx_description
1 polymer ?
#
loop_
_entity_poly.entity_id
_entity_poly.type
_entity_poly.pdbx_seq_one_letter_code
_entity_poly.pdbx_strand_id
1 'polypeptide(L)' 'AEGDLDAAVTAARLVEGVESANRSEGGFDILTGDARVILPALLRDIAAAGGIVKGVDVVEPDLEAVFLHLTGKALRD' A
#
# COMPACT_ATOMS: atom_id res chain seq x y z
N ALA A 1 -11.72 -1.87 5.66
CA ALA A 1 -12.61 -2.07 4.49
C ALA A 1 -13.50 -3.30 4.72
N GLU A 2 -14.72 -3.31 4.20
CA GLU A 2 -15.60 -4.49 4.18
C GLU A 2 -15.44 -5.17 2.81
N GLY A 3 -15.01 -6.44 2.80
CA GLY A 3 -14.73 -7.20 1.57
C GLY A 3 -13.65 -8.28 1.77
N ASP A 4 -13.41 -9.08 0.73
CA ASP A 4 -12.33 -10.07 0.70
C ASP A 4 -10.97 -9.36 0.53
N LEU A 5 -10.38 -8.99 1.66
CA LEU A 5 -9.09 -8.31 1.73
C LEU A 5 -7.94 -9.15 1.15
N ASP A 6 -8.04 -10.48 1.21
CA ASP A 6 -7.00 -11.37 0.70
C ASP A 6 -7.02 -11.40 -0.84
N ALA A 7 -8.21 -11.39 -1.44
CA ALA A 7 -8.37 -11.21 -2.88
C ALA A 7 -7.86 -9.82 -3.34
N ALA A 8 -8.15 -8.76 -2.58
CA ALA A 8 -7.69 -7.41 -2.89
C ALA A 8 -6.15 -7.30 -2.83
N VAL A 9 -5.50 -7.89 -1.81
CA VAL A 9 -4.03 -7.94 -1.70
C VAL A 9 -3.43 -8.71 -2.87
N THR A 10 -4.03 -9.83 -3.27
CA THR A 10 -3.54 -10.63 -4.39
C THR A 10 -3.65 -9.86 -5.71
N ALA A 11 -4.77 -9.18 -5.94
CA ALA A 11 -4.97 -8.34 -7.12
C ALA A 11 -3.99 -7.17 -7.14
N ALA A 12 -3.77 -6.49 -6.00
CA ALA A 12 -2.83 -5.38 -5.90
C ALA A 12 -1.40 -5.79 -6.26
N ARG A 13 -0.95 -7.01 -5.90
CA ARG A 13 0.37 -7.53 -6.28
C ARG A 13 0.58 -7.72 -7.78
N LEU A 14 -0.50 -7.81 -8.56
CA LEU A 14 -0.45 -7.97 -10.01
C LEU A 14 -0.43 -6.62 -10.74
N VAL A 15 -0.63 -5.51 -10.04
CA VAL A 15 -0.63 -4.17 -10.62
C VAL A 15 0.82 -3.73 -10.89
N GLU A 16 1.06 -3.26 -12.11
CA GLU A 16 2.36 -2.74 -12.52
C GLU A 16 2.76 -1.53 -11.66
N GLY A 17 3.95 -1.59 -11.05
CA GLY A 17 4.47 -0.55 -10.15
C GLY A 17 4.15 -0.75 -8.66
N VAL A 18 3.46 -1.84 -8.29
CA VAL A 18 3.36 -2.29 -6.91
C VAL A 18 4.61 -3.10 -6.55
N GLU A 19 5.35 -2.63 -5.56
CA GLU A 19 6.55 -3.31 -5.05
C GLU A 19 6.19 -4.35 -4.00
N SER A 20 5.22 -4.04 -3.13
CA SER A 20 4.65 -5.01 -2.19
C SER A 20 3.23 -4.64 -1.80
N ALA A 21 2.42 -5.65 -1.47
CA ALA A 21 1.11 -5.46 -0.85
C ALA A 21 0.95 -6.45 0.31
N ASN A 22 0.56 -5.95 1.48
CA ASN A 22 0.43 -6.70 2.72
C ASN A 22 -0.91 -6.43 3.37
N ARG A 23 -1.46 -7.43 4.07
CA ARG A 23 -2.67 -7.25 4.86
C ARG A 23 -2.30 -6.52 6.16
N SER A 24 -3.10 -5.53 6.52
CA SER A 24 -2.97 -4.79 7.77
C SER A 24 -4.28 -4.85 8.57
N GLU A 25 -4.24 -4.40 9.82
CA GLU A 25 -5.41 -4.47 10.70
C GLU A 25 -6.53 -3.55 10.18
N GLY A 26 -7.57 -4.15 9.61
CA GLY A 26 -8.71 -3.43 9.03
C GLY A 26 -8.51 -2.95 7.58
N GLY A 27 -7.40 -3.31 6.92
CA GLY A 27 -7.08 -2.86 5.57
C GLY A 27 -5.97 -3.66 4.88
N PHE A 28 -5.28 -3.00 3.95
CA PHE A 28 -4.08 -3.51 3.32
C PHE A 28 -3.15 -2.34 2.99
N ASP A 29 -1.86 -2.57 3.11
CA ASP A 29 -0.82 -1.60 2.87
C ASP A 29 -0.13 -1.93 1.54
N ILE A 30 0.13 -0.92 0.72
CA ILE A 30 0.78 -1.06 -0.58
C ILE A 30 2.02 -0.19 -0.61
N LEU A 31 3.14 -0.81 -0.96
CA LEU A 31 4.37 -0.11 -1.32
C LEU A 31 4.41 0.01 -2.85
N THR A 32 4.64 1.22 -3.34
CA THR A 32 4.74 1.51 -4.76
C THR A 32 5.74 2.63 -5.00
N GLY A 33 6.43 2.57 -6.15
CA GLY A 33 7.35 3.63 -6.58
C GLY A 33 6.66 4.94 -6.96
N ASP A 34 5.37 4.95 -7.34
CA ASP A 34 4.61 6.19 -7.53
C ASP A 34 3.12 6.01 -7.18
N ALA A 35 2.76 6.37 -5.95
CA ALA A 35 1.40 6.30 -5.47
C ALA A 35 0.41 7.13 -6.30
N ARG A 36 0.84 8.24 -6.92
CA ARG A 36 -0.05 9.13 -7.69
C ARG A 36 -0.56 8.48 -8.97
N VAL A 37 0.25 7.58 -9.54
CA VAL A 37 -0.09 6.84 -10.75
C VAL A 37 -0.96 5.62 -10.40
N ILE A 38 -0.66 4.94 -9.30
CA ILE A 38 -1.32 3.68 -8.93
C ILE A 38 -2.66 3.89 -8.22
N LEU A 39 -2.79 4.93 -7.39
CA LEU A 39 -3.99 5.18 -6.60
C LEU A 39 -5.29 5.20 -7.42
N PRO A 40 -5.38 5.95 -8.53
CA PRO A 40 -6.61 5.97 -9.33
C PRO A 40 -6.97 4.60 -9.92
N ALA A 41 -5.97 3.84 -10.36
CA ALA A 41 -6.16 2.50 -10.92
C ALA A 41 -6.63 1.52 -9.82
N LEU A 42 -5.95 1.54 -8.67
CA LEU A 42 -6.28 0.69 -7.53
C LEU A 42 -7.70 0.94 -7.00
N LEU A 43 -8.09 2.22 -6.84
CA LEU A 43 -9.45 2.57 -6.39
C LEU A 43 -10.52 2.08 -7.37
N ARG A 44 -10.25 2.21 -8.68
CA ARG A 44 -11.15 1.71 -9.72
C ARG A 44 -11.31 0.19 -9.64
N ASP A 45 -10.21 -0.53 -9.46
CA ASP A 45 -10.23 -2.00 -9.44
C ASP A 45 -10.93 -2.53 -8.17
N ILE A 46 -10.72 -1.89 -7.02
CA ILE A 46 -11.44 -2.20 -5.78
C ILE A 46 -12.93 -1.93 -5.93
N ALA A 47 -13.31 -0.79 -6.52
CA ALA A 47 -14.71 -0.45 -6.77
C ALA A 47 -15.36 -1.45 -7.75
N ALA A 48 -14.64 -1.88 -8.79
CA ALA A 48 -15.11 -2.90 -9.73
C ALA A 48 -15.29 -4.28 -9.07
N ALA A 49 -14.47 -4.59 -8.06
CA ALA A 49 -14.61 -5.78 -7.23
C ALA A 49 -15.71 -5.66 -6.16
N GLY A 50 -16.43 -4.54 -6.09
CA GLY A 50 -17.50 -4.29 -5.12
C GLY A 50 -17.01 -3.88 -3.72
N GLY A 51 -15.72 -3.58 -3.57
CA GLY A 51 -15.14 -3.10 -2.32
C GLY A 51 -15.43 -1.62 -2.08
N ILE A 52 -15.60 -1.24 -0.81
CA ILE A 52 -15.80 0.15 -0.39
C ILE A 52 -14.54 0.66 0.33
N VAL A 53 -13.85 1.62 -0.28
CA VAL A 53 -12.71 2.31 0.33
C VAL A 53 -13.22 3.48 1.16
N LYS A 54 -13.06 3.41 2.48
CA LYS A 54 -13.52 4.44 3.44
C LYS A 54 -12.50 5.57 3.65
N GLY A 55 -11.24 5.33 3.33
CA GLY A 55 -10.14 6.28 3.49
C GLY A 55 -8.88 5.75 2.81
N VAL A 56 -8.01 6.68 2.41
CA VAL A 56 -6.71 6.40 1.80
C VAL A 56 -5.71 7.34 2.45
N ASP A 57 -4.67 6.78 3.05
CA ASP A 57 -3.54 7.52 3.57
C ASP A 57 -2.33 7.26 2.69
N VAL A 58 -1.74 8.33 2.16
CA VAL A 58 -0.53 8.27 1.33
C VAL A 58 0.61 8.87 2.14
N VAL A 59 1.55 8.01 2.51
CA VAL A 59 2.74 8.42 3.27
C VAL A 59 3.93 8.29 2.34
N GLU A 60 4.58 9.41 2.02
CA GLU A 60 5.88 9.37 1.38
C GLU A 60 6.89 8.84 2.41
N PRO A 61 7.66 7.78 2.11
CA PRO A 61 8.65 7.28 3.04
C PRO A 61 9.65 8.41 3.34
N ASP A 62 9.67 8.85 4.59
CA ASP A 62 10.65 9.83 5.02
C ASP A 62 12.06 9.23 4.99
N LEU A 63 13.06 10.11 4.98
CA LEU A 63 14.45 9.68 4.97
C LEU A 63 14.82 8.86 6.22
N GLU A 64 14.07 8.96 7.30
CA GLU A 64 14.29 8.18 8.53
C GLU A 64 13.88 6.70 8.35
N ALA A 65 12.75 6.44 7.66
CA ALA A 65 12.25 5.12 7.34
C ALA A 65 13.17 4.35 6.38
N VAL A 66 13.72 5.02 5.36
CA VAL A 66 14.71 4.41 4.44
C VAL A 66 16.05 4.18 5.15
N PHE A 67 16.44 5.07 6.06
CA PHE A 67 17.71 4.99 6.78
C PHE A 67 17.75 3.80 7.76
N LEU A 68 16.65 3.53 8.47
CA LEU A 68 16.54 2.37 9.36
C LEU A 68 16.57 1.03 8.61
N HIS A 69 15.93 0.94 7.44
CA HIS A 69 15.82 -0.32 6.69
C HIS A 69 17.14 -0.74 6.01
N LEU A 70 18.03 0.20 5.69
CA LEU A 70 19.29 -0.09 4.99
C LEU A 70 20.53 -0.20 5.89
N THR A 71 20.51 0.34 7.11
CA THR A 71 21.72 0.39 7.95
C THR A 71 21.63 -0.35 9.28
N GLY A 72 20.44 -0.82 9.68
CA GLY A 72 20.29 -1.59 10.93
C GLY A 72 20.81 -0.86 12.18
N LYS A 73 20.87 0.47 12.13
CA LYS A 73 21.35 1.27 13.26
C LYS A 73 20.42 2.45 13.46
N ALA A 74 19.58 2.33 14.48
CA ALA A 74 18.86 3.47 15.04
C ALA A 74 19.90 4.53 15.42
N LEU A 75 19.97 5.61 14.66
CA LEU A 75 20.76 6.77 15.05
C LEU A 75 19.87 7.60 15.99
N ARG A 76 19.79 7.16 17.25
CA ARG A 76 19.29 8.02 18.32
C ARG A 76 20.46 8.85 18.84
N ASP A 77 20.32 10.17 18.71
CA ASP A 77 20.55 11.11 19.81
C ASP A 77 19.22 11.82 20.09
#